data_AF-W8U673-F1
#
_entry.id   AF-W8U673-F1
#
_cell.length_a   1.000
_cell.length_b   1.000
_cell.length_c   1.000
_cell.angle_alpha   90.00
_cell.angle_beta   90.00
_cell.angle_gamma   90.00
#
_symmetry.space_group_name_H-M   'P 1'
#
loop_
_entity.id
_entity.type
_entity.pdbx_description
1 polymer ?
#
loop_
_entity_poly.entity_id
_entity_poly.type
_entity_poly.pdbx_seq_one_letter_code
_entity_poly.pdbx_strand_id
1 'polypeptide(L)'
;MQTTTNYAMKKIDLTDSPPDITALNGNFDTIDEELKNHDDLIANMPKYQTAGGTATAIILTDFSLVDGFSKNFIINTSNNGVATTINGKPLYKPGTTAAPKLTAGKAATVWYNAAGDCFFIKASAEGDAVVGDVLAGKIFSNDDDTGLVGTLSLTGNATAAQVKSGYTFYNTDAKTKLTGTNTDKKFASGTGTVSSGLLEFTLTNGTATYSSYYVEVTGLSFLPSTIVIIADSGSSEENVTVFRASGATVSNSAFFARYSASGLYTDKKTAIAKGKTAPAYVTSSGFLLPLMWALSGSTFSWYAVE
;
A
#
# COMPACT_ATOMS: atom_id res chain seq x y z
N MET A 1 27.72 -36.46 -66.83
CA MET A 1 27.52 -35.16 -66.17
C MET A 1 28.60 -35.01 -65.10
N GLN A 2 29.53 -34.08 -65.29
CA GLN A 2 30.53 -33.77 -64.27
C GLN A 2 29.91 -32.80 -63.25
N THR A 3 30.33 -32.89 -61.99
CA THR A 3 29.89 -31.98 -60.93
C THR A 3 31.09 -31.36 -60.23
N THR A 4 30.91 -30.19 -59.63
CA THR A 4 31.89 -29.60 -58.71
C THR A 4 31.98 -30.41 -57.41
N THR A 5 33.02 -30.16 -56.61
CA THR A 5 33.35 -31.02 -55.46
C THR A 5 32.54 -30.71 -54.20
N ASN A 6 32.31 -29.44 -53.88
CA ASN A 6 31.71 -29.03 -52.60
C ASN A 6 30.18 -29.02 -52.65
N TYR A 7 29.59 -28.43 -53.69
CA TYR A 7 28.13 -28.25 -53.80
C TYR A 7 27.48 -29.10 -54.90
N ALA A 8 28.25 -29.97 -55.56
CA ALA A 8 27.79 -30.83 -56.64
C ALA A 8 27.06 -30.06 -57.77
N MET A 9 27.50 -28.84 -58.07
CA MET A 9 26.95 -28.05 -59.16
C MET A 9 27.23 -28.74 -60.49
N LYS A 10 26.21 -28.85 -61.35
CA LYS A 10 26.34 -29.47 -62.67
C LYS A 10 27.25 -28.61 -63.54
N LYS A 11 28.35 -29.18 -64.00
CA LYS A 11 29.23 -28.54 -64.99
C LYS A 11 28.59 -28.64 -66.38
N ILE A 12 28.87 -27.63 -67.21
CA ILE A 12 28.39 -27.58 -68.60
C ILE A 12 29.04 -28.73 -69.38
N ASP A 13 28.24 -29.46 -70.14
CA ASP A 13 28.72 -30.53 -71.01
C ASP A 13 28.42 -30.27 -72.50
N LEU A 14 28.90 -31.18 -73.37
CA LEU A 14 28.79 -31.01 -74.83
C LEU A 14 27.34 -30.96 -75.33
N THR A 15 26.35 -31.32 -74.50
CA THR A 15 24.92 -31.20 -74.83
C THR A 15 24.35 -29.81 -74.55
N ASP A 16 25.10 -28.93 -73.86
CA ASP A 16 24.63 -27.63 -73.38
C ASP A 16 25.00 -26.41 -74.28
N SER A 17 25.58 -26.61 -75.48
CA SER A 17 25.90 -25.60 -76.54
C SER A 17 26.15 -24.14 -76.07
N PRO A 18 27.42 -23.67 -75.95
CA PRO A 18 28.28 -23.33 -77.12
C PRO A 18 29.80 -23.68 -76.89
N PRO A 19 30.76 -23.33 -77.78
CA PRO A 19 31.94 -24.17 -78.08
C PRO A 19 33.18 -24.09 -77.15
N ASP A 20 33.20 -23.26 -76.10
CA ASP A 20 34.35 -23.22 -75.16
C ASP A 20 33.95 -23.65 -73.74
N ILE A 21 33.64 -24.94 -73.61
CA ILE A 21 33.27 -25.58 -72.33
C ILE A 21 34.47 -25.72 -71.39
N THR A 22 35.70 -25.73 -71.92
CA THR A 22 36.90 -25.98 -71.12
C THR A 22 37.23 -24.83 -70.18
N ALA A 23 37.10 -23.57 -70.64
CA ALA A 23 37.27 -22.40 -69.79
C ALA A 23 36.14 -22.25 -68.76
N LEU A 24 34.91 -22.59 -69.13
CA LEU A 24 33.74 -22.48 -68.26
C LEU A 24 33.78 -23.49 -67.11
N ASN A 25 34.16 -24.75 -67.37
CA ASN A 25 34.23 -25.76 -66.32
C ASN A 25 35.25 -25.44 -65.23
N GLY A 26 36.38 -24.81 -65.58
CA GLY A 26 37.33 -24.29 -64.59
C GLY A 26 36.74 -23.17 -63.72
N ASN A 27 35.97 -22.25 -64.32
CA ASN A 27 35.28 -21.20 -63.56
C ASN A 27 34.23 -21.77 -62.60
N PHE A 28 33.52 -22.85 -62.98
CA PHE A 28 32.58 -23.53 -62.07
C PHE A 28 33.29 -24.14 -60.85
N ASP A 29 34.49 -24.70 -61.03
CA ASP A 29 35.31 -25.19 -59.91
C ASP A 29 35.77 -24.03 -59.02
N THR A 30 36.21 -22.91 -59.59
CA THR A 30 36.59 -21.72 -58.82
C THR A 30 35.41 -21.15 -58.03
N ILE A 31 34.22 -21.04 -58.63
CA ILE A 31 33.02 -20.54 -57.93
C ILE A 31 32.63 -21.49 -56.78
N ASP A 32 32.71 -22.81 -56.99
CA ASP A 32 32.43 -23.80 -55.95
C ASP A 32 33.39 -23.69 -54.76
N GLU A 33 34.67 -23.46 -55.02
CA GLU A 33 35.70 -23.25 -54.01
C GLU A 33 35.50 -21.93 -53.26
N GLU A 34 35.22 -20.83 -53.96
CA GLU A 34 34.94 -19.53 -53.34
C GLU A 34 33.65 -19.54 -52.50
N LEU A 35 32.58 -20.21 -52.98
CA LEU A 35 31.36 -20.40 -52.19
C LEU A 35 31.64 -21.20 -50.92
N LYS A 36 32.49 -22.23 -51.01
CA LYS A 36 32.90 -23.02 -49.85
C LYS A 36 33.70 -22.19 -48.86
N ASN A 37 34.62 -21.37 -49.35
CA ASN A 37 35.40 -20.44 -48.54
C ASN A 37 34.48 -19.45 -47.81
N HIS A 38 33.48 -18.89 -48.50
CA HIS A 38 32.50 -18.00 -47.88
C HIS A 38 31.61 -18.70 -46.86
N ASP A 39 31.12 -19.91 -47.14
CA ASP A 39 30.33 -20.68 -46.18
C ASP A 39 31.14 -21.06 -44.95
N ASP A 40 32.42 -21.41 -45.11
CA ASP A 40 33.32 -21.67 -43.98
C ASP A 40 33.58 -20.39 -43.17
N LEU A 41 33.76 -19.25 -43.84
CA LEU A 41 33.87 -17.95 -43.16
C LEU A 41 32.59 -17.60 -42.39
N ILE A 42 31.42 -17.86 -42.97
CA ILE A 42 30.12 -17.62 -42.35
C ILE A 42 29.90 -18.57 -41.16
N ALA A 43 30.21 -19.85 -41.32
CA ALA A 43 30.11 -20.86 -40.25
C ALA A 43 31.05 -20.55 -39.08
N ASN A 44 32.18 -19.91 -39.36
CA ASN A 44 33.17 -19.48 -38.39
C ASN A 44 33.08 -17.99 -38.01
N MET A 45 32.04 -17.26 -38.46
CA MET A 45 31.83 -15.89 -37.99
C MET A 45 31.64 -15.94 -36.46
N PRO A 46 32.40 -15.13 -35.70
CA PRO A 46 32.30 -15.17 -34.25
C PRO A 46 30.90 -14.77 -33.80
N LYS A 47 30.12 -15.75 -33.34
CA LYS A 47 29.13 -15.56 -32.27
C LYS A 47 29.89 -14.85 -31.15
N TYR A 48 29.33 -13.77 -30.58
CA TYR A 48 29.95 -12.88 -29.59
C TYR A 48 31.32 -13.35 -29.07
N GLN A 49 32.40 -12.64 -29.43
CA GLN A 49 33.73 -13.03 -28.97
C GLN A 49 33.73 -13.18 -27.45
N THR A 50 34.33 -14.26 -26.94
CA THR A 50 34.58 -14.39 -25.50
C THR A 50 35.74 -13.47 -25.15
N ALA A 51 35.54 -12.58 -24.19
CA ALA A 51 36.56 -11.67 -23.70
C ALA A 51 37.81 -12.44 -23.23
N GLY A 52 38.99 -12.03 -23.69
CA GLY A 52 40.26 -12.49 -23.15
C GLY A 52 40.66 -11.73 -21.89
N GLY A 53 41.84 -12.06 -21.34
CA GLY A 53 42.41 -11.38 -20.17
C GLY A 53 41.88 -11.89 -18.84
N THR A 54 41.70 -10.98 -17.87
CA THR A 54 41.26 -11.27 -16.50
C THR A 54 39.94 -10.58 -16.18
N ALA A 55 39.38 -10.82 -15.00
CA ALA A 55 38.14 -10.19 -14.52
C ALA A 55 38.18 -8.64 -14.53
N THR A 56 39.35 -8.03 -14.34
CA THR A 56 39.53 -6.57 -14.24
C THR A 56 40.36 -5.99 -15.39
N ALA A 57 40.95 -6.83 -16.25
CA ALA A 57 41.67 -6.41 -17.44
C ALA A 57 41.20 -7.24 -18.63
N ILE A 58 40.13 -6.78 -19.27
CA ILE A 58 39.48 -7.41 -20.41
C ILE A 58 40.26 -7.10 -21.68
N ILE A 59 40.45 -8.12 -22.51
CA ILE A 59 41.06 -7.99 -23.84
C ILE A 59 40.01 -8.32 -24.90
N LEU A 60 39.75 -7.38 -25.80
CA LEU A 60 38.86 -7.53 -26.95
C LEU A 60 39.68 -7.42 -28.23
N THR A 61 39.60 -8.41 -29.11
CA THR A 61 40.21 -8.34 -30.45
C THR A 61 39.28 -7.58 -31.39
N ASP A 62 39.81 -7.17 -32.56
CA ASP A 62 39.05 -6.57 -33.66
C ASP A 62 38.15 -5.42 -33.23
N PHE A 63 38.71 -4.51 -32.42
CA PHE A 63 38.02 -3.33 -31.91
C PHE A 63 38.78 -2.07 -32.33
N SER A 64 38.05 -1.11 -32.90
CA SER A 64 38.59 0.18 -33.31
C SER A 64 38.24 1.26 -32.28
N LEU A 65 39.24 2.01 -31.81
CA LEU A 65 39.05 3.15 -30.90
C LEU A 65 38.52 4.37 -31.66
N VAL A 66 37.29 4.27 -32.15
CA VAL A 66 36.54 5.35 -32.80
C VAL A 66 35.40 5.75 -31.87
N ASP A 67 35.19 7.06 -31.70
CA ASP A 67 34.14 7.57 -30.81
C ASP A 67 32.76 7.02 -31.18
N GLY A 68 32.02 6.53 -30.19
CA GLY A 68 30.72 5.89 -30.36
C GLY A 68 30.76 4.47 -30.93
N PHE A 69 31.93 3.93 -31.29
CA PHE A 69 32.02 2.56 -31.82
C PHE A 69 31.68 1.54 -30.73
N SER A 70 30.72 0.65 -31.03
CA SER A 70 30.21 -0.33 -30.07
C SER A 70 30.64 -1.76 -30.39
N LYS A 71 30.84 -2.60 -29.37
CA LYS A 71 31.12 -4.02 -29.53
C LYS A 71 30.35 -4.86 -28.51
N ASN A 72 29.82 -5.98 -28.99
CA ASN A 72 29.22 -7.02 -28.18
C ASN A 72 30.23 -8.15 -27.92
N PHE A 73 30.29 -8.65 -26.69
CA PHE A 73 31.19 -9.75 -26.31
C PHE A 73 30.61 -10.56 -25.14
N ILE A 74 31.09 -11.80 -24.93
CA ILE A 74 30.78 -12.62 -23.75
C ILE A 74 31.83 -12.37 -22.67
N ILE A 75 31.36 -12.11 -21.44
CA ILE A 75 32.22 -11.95 -20.27
C ILE A 75 32.79 -13.32 -19.88
N ASN A 76 34.11 -13.47 -19.81
CA ASN A 76 34.76 -14.73 -19.42
C ASN A 76 34.80 -14.93 -17.90
N THR A 77 35.01 -13.86 -17.13
CA THR A 77 35.14 -13.92 -15.66
C THR A 77 34.42 -12.74 -15.02
N SER A 78 33.68 -13.00 -13.94
CA SER A 78 32.96 -11.95 -13.20
C SER A 78 33.91 -10.98 -12.51
N ASN A 79 33.65 -9.68 -12.56
CA ASN A 79 34.48 -8.66 -11.91
C ASN A 79 33.98 -8.27 -10.50
N ASN A 80 32.79 -8.73 -10.09
CA ASN A 80 32.15 -8.40 -8.82
C ASN A 80 32.05 -6.88 -8.54
N GLY A 81 31.95 -6.05 -9.59
CA GLY A 81 31.88 -4.59 -9.48
C GLY A 81 33.22 -3.90 -9.19
N VAL A 82 34.34 -4.63 -9.25
CA VAL A 82 35.69 -4.05 -9.12
C VAL A 82 36.04 -3.26 -10.39
N ALA A 83 36.88 -2.23 -10.24
CA ALA A 83 37.40 -1.44 -11.37
C ALA A 83 37.95 -2.32 -12.48
N THR A 84 37.45 -2.12 -13.70
CA THR A 84 37.75 -2.93 -14.88
C THR A 84 38.25 -2.04 -16.02
N THR A 85 39.15 -2.58 -16.82
CA THR A 85 39.62 -1.98 -18.08
C THR A 85 39.31 -2.89 -19.27
N ILE A 86 39.16 -2.30 -20.45
CA ILE A 86 39.09 -2.97 -21.75
C ILE A 86 40.23 -2.45 -22.61
N ASN A 87 41.14 -3.34 -23.05
CA ASN A 87 42.33 -2.98 -23.83
C ASN A 87 43.14 -1.82 -23.20
N GLY A 88 43.24 -1.82 -21.87
CA GLY A 88 43.95 -0.79 -21.09
C GLY A 88 43.17 0.50 -20.84
N LYS A 89 41.95 0.65 -21.37
CA LYS A 89 41.08 1.82 -21.13
C LYS A 89 40.06 1.53 -20.04
N PRO A 90 39.73 2.49 -19.15
CA PRO A 90 38.73 2.27 -18.10
C PRO A 90 37.35 1.89 -18.66
N LEU A 91 36.60 1.05 -17.94
CA LEU A 91 35.21 0.71 -18.22
C LEU A 91 34.29 1.25 -17.13
N TYR A 92 33.27 2.00 -17.54
CA TYR A 92 32.33 2.67 -16.63
C TYR A 92 30.87 2.38 -16.96
N LYS A 93 30.00 2.65 -15.97
CA LYS A 93 28.57 2.84 -16.23
C LYS A 93 28.33 4.20 -16.91
N PRO A 94 27.33 4.32 -17.80
CA PRO A 94 27.01 5.56 -18.48
C PRO A 94 26.95 6.77 -17.55
N GLY A 95 27.66 7.85 -17.88
CA GLY A 95 27.60 9.10 -17.11
C GLY A 95 28.27 9.07 -15.72
N THR A 96 29.00 8.00 -15.37
CA THR A 96 29.70 7.89 -14.07
C THR A 96 31.16 7.46 -14.26
N THR A 97 31.92 7.40 -13.16
CA THR A 97 33.24 6.73 -13.09
C THR A 97 33.17 5.42 -12.31
N ALA A 98 31.97 4.90 -12.04
CA ALA A 98 31.78 3.65 -11.34
C ALA A 98 31.95 2.47 -12.32
N ALA A 99 32.61 1.41 -11.87
CA ALA A 99 32.74 0.19 -12.65
C ALA A 99 31.38 -0.53 -12.73
N PRO A 100 31.00 -1.08 -13.89
CA PRO A 100 29.83 -1.94 -13.97
C PRO A 100 30.11 -3.29 -13.31
N LYS A 101 29.06 -3.99 -12.86
CA LYS A 101 29.17 -5.39 -12.43
C LYS A 101 29.00 -6.29 -13.66
N LEU A 102 30.03 -7.07 -13.95
CA LEU A 102 30.09 -8.02 -15.04
C LEU A 102 29.98 -9.43 -14.49
N THR A 103 29.12 -10.24 -15.11
CA THR A 103 28.87 -11.63 -14.73
C THR A 103 29.33 -12.57 -15.84
N ALA A 104 30.17 -13.55 -15.50
CA ALA A 104 30.67 -14.56 -16.43
C ALA A 104 29.55 -15.25 -17.22
N GLY A 105 29.78 -15.50 -18.51
CA GLY A 105 28.84 -16.13 -19.44
C GLY A 105 27.73 -15.19 -19.95
N LYS A 106 27.62 -13.96 -19.47
CA LYS A 106 26.68 -12.96 -19.98
C LYS A 106 27.28 -12.17 -21.14
N ALA A 107 26.45 -11.77 -22.08
CA ALA A 107 26.82 -10.85 -23.13
C ALA A 107 26.77 -9.41 -22.61
N ALA A 108 27.75 -8.60 -22.98
CA ALA A 108 27.78 -7.17 -22.71
C ALA A 108 27.99 -6.39 -24.02
N THR A 109 27.40 -5.20 -24.08
CA THR A 109 27.65 -4.21 -25.13
C THR A 109 28.36 -3.03 -24.52
N VAL A 110 29.51 -2.66 -25.07
CA VAL A 110 30.23 -1.43 -24.69
C VAL A 110 30.36 -0.52 -25.89
N TRP A 111 30.59 0.77 -25.64
CA TRP A 111 30.98 1.73 -26.66
C TRP A 111 32.17 2.56 -26.19
N TYR A 112 33.05 2.94 -27.11
CA TYR A 112 34.22 3.75 -26.81
C TYR A 112 33.88 5.24 -26.84
N ASN A 113 34.32 5.98 -25.82
CA ASN A 113 34.23 7.44 -25.74
C ASN A 113 35.63 8.03 -25.90
N ALA A 114 35.87 8.76 -26.99
CA ALA A 114 37.17 9.34 -27.28
C ALA A 114 37.52 10.52 -26.36
N ALA A 115 36.53 11.31 -25.91
CA ALA A 115 36.75 12.47 -25.06
C ALA A 115 37.24 12.11 -23.64
N GLY A 116 36.70 11.03 -23.07
CA GLY A 116 37.06 10.48 -21.77
C GLY A 116 38.10 9.37 -21.81
N ASP A 117 38.53 8.97 -23.02
CA ASP A 117 39.43 7.85 -23.28
C ASP A 117 39.05 6.57 -22.53
N CYS A 118 37.75 6.24 -22.56
CA CYS A 118 37.15 5.17 -21.76
C CYS A 118 36.04 4.44 -22.52
N PHE A 119 35.56 3.35 -21.92
CA PHE A 119 34.40 2.59 -22.39
C PHE A 119 33.22 2.80 -21.46
N PHE A 120 32.02 2.82 -22.03
CA PHE A 120 30.77 2.74 -21.28
C PHE A 120 29.99 1.48 -21.65
N ILE A 121 29.38 0.82 -20.67
CA ILE A 121 28.44 -0.29 -20.90
C ILE A 121 27.05 0.25 -21.31
N LYS A 122 26.38 -0.36 -22.28
CA LYS A 122 25.10 0.15 -22.83
C LYS A 122 23.86 -0.16 -21.97
N ALA A 123 23.92 -1.19 -21.13
CA ALA A 123 22.80 -1.60 -20.28
C ALA A 123 23.35 -2.01 -18.91
N SER A 124 23.55 -1.03 -18.03
CA SER A 124 23.59 -1.29 -16.60
C SER A 124 22.17 -1.01 -16.12
N ALA A 125 21.49 -1.98 -15.52
CA ALA A 125 20.43 -1.61 -14.59
C ALA A 125 21.03 -0.66 -13.55
N GLU A 126 20.24 0.31 -13.11
CA GLU A 126 20.58 1.26 -12.05
C GLU A 126 19.46 1.18 -11.01
N GLY A 127 19.80 1.10 -9.73
CA GLY A 127 18.83 1.09 -8.65
C GLY A 127 19.44 0.74 -7.30
N ASP A 128 18.98 1.41 -6.24
CA ASP A 128 19.40 1.20 -4.85
C ASP A 128 18.40 0.37 -4.03
N ALA A 129 17.26 0.00 -4.64
CA ALA A 129 16.28 -0.86 -4.01
C ALA A 129 16.90 -2.20 -3.63
N VAL A 130 16.69 -2.61 -2.37
CA VAL A 130 17.00 -3.95 -1.89
C VAL A 130 15.72 -4.78 -1.80
N VAL A 131 15.86 -6.09 -1.58
CA VAL A 131 14.69 -6.99 -1.47
C VAL A 131 13.67 -6.51 -0.42
N GLY A 132 14.13 -5.84 0.64
CA GLY A 132 13.29 -5.26 1.69
C GLY A 132 12.46 -4.05 1.28
N ASP A 133 12.77 -3.39 0.16
CA ASP A 133 12.05 -2.19 -0.32
C ASP A 133 10.91 -2.56 -1.27
N VAL A 134 10.95 -3.77 -1.83
CA VAL A 134 10.03 -4.23 -2.87
C VAL A 134 9.01 -5.19 -2.28
N LEU A 135 7.74 -5.03 -2.65
CA LEU A 135 6.63 -5.85 -2.18
C LEU A 135 6.89 -7.35 -2.39
N ALA A 136 6.52 -8.15 -1.40
CA ALA A 136 6.68 -9.59 -1.39
C ALA A 136 6.20 -10.24 -2.71
N GLY A 137 7.06 -11.03 -3.34
CA GLY A 137 6.75 -11.76 -4.58
C GLY A 137 6.80 -10.92 -5.86
N LYS A 138 7.10 -9.62 -5.79
CA LYS A 138 7.41 -8.82 -6.99
C LYS A 138 8.87 -9.01 -7.38
N ILE A 139 9.09 -9.25 -8.68
CA ILE A 139 10.43 -9.35 -9.23
C ILE A 139 10.91 -7.97 -9.66
N PHE A 140 12.13 -7.62 -9.30
CA PHE A 140 12.83 -6.43 -9.75
C PHE A 140 14.28 -6.77 -10.09
N SER A 141 14.97 -5.86 -10.76
CA SER A 141 16.40 -5.99 -11.07
C SER A 141 17.14 -4.79 -10.51
N ASN A 142 18.38 -5.01 -10.09
CA ASN A 142 19.36 -3.97 -9.78
C ASN A 142 20.63 -4.24 -10.62
N ASP A 143 21.72 -3.57 -10.30
CA ASP A 143 23.05 -3.74 -10.91
C ASP A 143 23.58 -5.20 -10.93
N ASP A 144 22.95 -6.14 -10.23
CA ASP A 144 23.30 -7.56 -10.28
C ASP A 144 22.78 -8.25 -11.55
N ASP A 145 21.91 -7.60 -12.33
CA ASP A 145 21.23 -8.16 -13.52
C ASP A 145 20.59 -9.53 -13.25
N THR A 146 20.16 -9.74 -12.00
CA THR A 146 19.41 -10.92 -11.57
C THR A 146 17.99 -10.50 -11.19
N GLY A 147 17.03 -11.38 -11.46
CA GLY A 147 15.67 -11.21 -10.96
C GLY A 147 15.68 -11.40 -9.45
N LEU A 148 15.64 -10.30 -8.70
CA LEU A 148 15.49 -10.29 -7.25
C LEU A 148 14.00 -10.32 -6.90
N VAL A 149 13.64 -11.06 -5.86
CA VAL A 149 12.26 -11.14 -5.37
C VAL A 149 12.13 -10.27 -4.13
N GLY A 150 11.19 -9.32 -4.16
CA GLY A 150 10.87 -8.48 -3.03
C GLY A 150 10.38 -9.29 -1.82
N THR A 151 10.61 -8.74 -0.62
CA THR A 151 10.29 -9.34 0.68
C THR A 151 9.48 -8.41 1.59
N LEU A 152 9.15 -7.18 1.16
CA LEU A 152 8.35 -6.25 1.96
C LEU A 152 6.94 -6.81 2.17
N SER A 153 6.62 -7.15 3.41
CA SER A 153 5.31 -7.62 3.83
C SER A 153 4.55 -6.50 4.55
N LEU A 154 3.33 -6.22 4.10
CA LEU A 154 2.43 -5.30 4.78
C LEU A 154 1.51 -6.10 5.72
N THR A 155 1.58 -5.81 7.01
CA THR A 155 0.92 -6.59 8.08
C THR A 155 -0.17 -5.81 8.81
N GLY A 156 -0.66 -4.72 8.23
CA GLY A 156 -1.78 -3.99 8.78
C GLY A 156 -2.98 -4.92 9.04
N ASN A 157 -3.79 -4.57 10.02
CA ASN A 157 -5.05 -5.25 10.32
C ASN A 157 -6.20 -4.29 10.60
N ALA A 158 -5.96 -2.98 10.46
CA ALA A 158 -6.98 -1.96 10.64
C ALA A 158 -8.06 -2.07 9.55
N THR A 159 -9.31 -1.92 9.96
CA THR A 159 -10.47 -1.79 9.07
C THR A 159 -10.93 -0.34 9.03
N ALA A 160 -11.70 0.03 7.99
CA ALA A 160 -12.27 1.37 7.90
C ALA A 160 -13.07 1.75 9.15
N ALA A 161 -13.81 0.80 9.75
CA ALA A 161 -14.60 1.01 10.96
C ALA A 161 -13.77 1.24 12.23
N GLN A 162 -12.46 0.94 12.22
CA GLN A 162 -11.56 1.18 13.36
C GLN A 162 -10.80 2.50 13.22
N VAL A 163 -10.71 3.05 12.00
CA VAL A 163 -10.00 4.29 11.73
C VAL A 163 -10.99 5.45 11.72
N LYS A 164 -10.63 6.56 12.37
CA LYS A 164 -11.46 7.76 12.48
C LYS A 164 -11.87 8.30 11.10
N SER A 165 -13.12 8.73 10.99
CA SER A 165 -13.68 9.28 9.76
C SER A 165 -12.82 10.42 9.20
N GLY A 166 -12.58 10.38 7.88
CA GLY A 166 -11.74 11.34 7.16
C GLY A 166 -10.24 11.07 7.18
N TYR A 167 -9.74 10.20 8.06
CA TYR A 167 -8.34 9.76 8.04
C TYR A 167 -8.14 8.62 7.05
N THR A 168 -6.97 8.55 6.42
CA THR A 168 -6.68 7.55 5.40
C THR A 168 -5.51 6.65 5.80
N PHE A 169 -5.52 5.41 5.36
CA PHE A 169 -4.48 4.42 5.66
C PHE A 169 -4.31 3.40 4.54
N TYR A 170 -3.17 2.71 4.53
CA TYR A 170 -2.95 1.50 3.74
C TYR A 170 -2.99 0.29 4.68
N ASN A 171 -3.40 -0.85 4.16
CA ASN A 171 -3.43 -2.10 4.92
C ASN A 171 -2.45 -3.12 4.30
N THR A 172 -2.87 -4.36 4.07
CA THR A 172 -2.07 -5.41 3.42
C THR A 172 -1.85 -5.15 1.92
N ASP A 173 -2.64 -4.24 1.32
CA ASP A 173 -2.48 -3.80 -0.07
C ASP A 173 -1.88 -2.39 -0.13
N ALA A 174 -0.67 -2.29 -0.67
CA ALA A 174 0.04 -1.03 -0.89
C ALA A 174 -0.61 -0.13 -1.95
N LYS A 175 -1.48 -0.69 -2.80
CA LYS A 175 -2.09 0.01 -3.94
C LYS A 175 -3.44 0.63 -3.61
N THR A 176 -4.09 0.14 -2.57
CA THR A 176 -5.43 0.60 -2.19
C THR A 176 -5.36 1.41 -0.90
N LYS A 177 -5.57 2.72 -1.05
CA LYS A 177 -5.74 3.63 0.08
C LYS A 177 -7.18 3.55 0.58
N LEU A 178 -7.36 3.28 1.85
CA LEU A 178 -8.65 3.21 2.52
C LEU A 178 -8.89 4.48 3.35
N THR A 179 -10.17 4.81 3.58
CA THR A 179 -10.59 5.92 4.43
C THR A 179 -11.34 5.37 5.63
N GLY A 180 -11.03 5.88 6.82
CA GLY A 180 -11.74 5.56 8.05
C GLY A 180 -13.21 5.98 7.98
N THR A 181 -14.05 5.22 8.66
CA THR A 181 -15.50 5.46 8.78
C THR A 181 -15.94 5.51 10.24
N ASN A 182 -15.02 5.31 11.19
CA ASN A 182 -15.35 5.37 12.60
C ASN A 182 -15.82 6.79 12.97
N THR A 183 -17.06 6.87 13.41
CA THR A 183 -17.64 8.05 14.05
C THR A 183 -17.69 7.73 15.54
N ASP A 184 -16.73 8.28 16.29
CA ASP A 184 -16.68 8.08 17.75
C ASP A 184 -18.02 8.50 18.35
N LYS A 185 -18.56 7.67 19.26
CA LYS A 185 -19.78 8.01 19.99
C LYS A 185 -19.58 9.32 20.73
N LYS A 186 -20.54 10.24 20.59
CA LYS A 186 -20.49 11.51 21.31
C LYS A 186 -20.96 11.34 22.75
N PHE A 187 -20.35 12.13 23.63
CA PHE A 187 -20.66 12.21 25.05
C PHE A 187 -20.77 13.68 25.44
N ALA A 188 -21.74 14.01 26.29
CA ALA A 188 -21.83 15.31 26.95
C ALA A 188 -22.26 15.14 28.40
N SER A 189 -21.80 16.04 29.27
CA SER A 189 -22.22 16.11 30.66
C SER A 189 -22.31 17.55 31.12
N GLY A 190 -22.97 17.76 32.24
CA GLY A 190 -23.03 19.06 32.87
C GLY A 190 -23.79 19.02 34.19
N THR A 191 -24.02 20.21 34.73
CA THR A 191 -24.82 20.42 35.93
C THR A 191 -25.88 21.47 35.67
N GLY A 192 -26.89 21.53 36.54
CA GLY A 192 -27.91 22.55 36.49
C GLY A 192 -28.78 22.56 37.73
N THR A 193 -29.86 23.31 37.64
CA THR A 193 -30.85 23.45 38.72
C THR A 193 -32.19 22.89 38.26
N VAL A 194 -32.80 22.06 39.11
CA VAL A 194 -34.12 21.48 38.89
C VAL A 194 -35.16 22.60 38.78
N SER A 195 -36.16 22.42 37.90
CA SER A 195 -37.20 23.41 37.64
C SER A 195 -37.88 23.90 38.93
N SER A 196 -38.32 25.17 38.93
CA SER A 196 -39.14 25.73 40.01
C SER A 196 -40.63 25.40 39.86
N GLY A 197 -41.08 25.09 38.64
CA GLY A 197 -42.44 24.70 38.31
C GLY A 197 -42.58 23.20 38.07
N LEU A 198 -43.80 22.71 38.22
CA LEU A 198 -44.19 21.34 37.90
C LEU A 198 -44.74 21.27 36.46
N LEU A 199 -44.47 20.17 35.78
CA LEU A 199 -45.13 19.79 34.53
C LEU A 199 -45.80 18.43 34.68
N GLU A 200 -46.78 18.16 33.82
CA GLU A 200 -47.54 16.91 33.82
C GLU A 200 -46.96 15.92 32.81
N PHE A 201 -46.50 14.76 33.27
CA PHE A 201 -45.85 13.74 32.45
C PHE A 201 -46.71 12.48 32.34
N THR A 202 -46.74 11.88 31.14
CA THR A 202 -47.48 10.64 30.88
C THR A 202 -46.66 9.41 31.31
N LEU A 203 -47.25 8.54 32.13
CA LEU A 203 -46.68 7.24 32.46
C LEU A 203 -46.67 6.31 31.23
N THR A 204 -45.80 5.30 31.22
CA THR A 204 -45.71 4.37 30.09
C THR A 204 -47.00 3.59 29.81
N ASN A 205 -47.89 3.45 30.81
CA ASN A 205 -49.23 2.87 30.64
C ASN A 205 -50.19 3.74 29.79
N GLY A 206 -49.80 4.95 29.41
CA GLY A 206 -50.46 5.80 28.41
C GLY A 206 -51.70 6.55 28.89
N THR A 207 -52.34 6.12 29.97
CA THR A 207 -53.62 6.70 30.45
C THR A 207 -53.44 7.54 31.71
N ALA A 208 -52.40 7.29 32.51
CA ALA A 208 -52.16 8.02 33.75
C ALA A 208 -51.05 9.07 33.57
N THR A 209 -51.22 10.20 34.26
CA THR A 209 -50.26 11.30 34.32
C THR A 209 -49.82 11.58 35.75
N TYR A 210 -48.70 12.27 35.91
CA TYR A 210 -48.21 12.74 37.21
C TYR A 210 -47.53 14.09 37.07
N SER A 211 -47.69 14.95 38.09
CA SER A 211 -46.97 16.21 38.19
C SER A 211 -45.57 15.98 38.76
N SER A 212 -44.55 16.53 38.11
CA SER A 212 -43.15 16.40 38.53
C SER A 212 -42.36 17.65 38.20
N TYR A 213 -41.32 17.90 38.99
CA TYR A 213 -40.23 18.78 38.54
C TYR A 213 -39.49 18.12 37.38
N TYR A 214 -38.73 18.93 36.67
CA TYR A 214 -38.05 18.51 35.45
C TYR A 214 -36.67 19.13 35.35
N VAL A 215 -35.88 18.52 34.50
CA VAL A 215 -34.60 19.02 34.05
C VAL A 215 -34.72 19.36 32.58
N GLU A 216 -34.28 20.56 32.22
CA GLU A 216 -34.12 20.98 30.84
C GLU A 216 -32.65 21.25 30.55
N VAL A 217 -32.13 20.64 29.49
CA VAL A 217 -30.76 20.83 29.00
C VAL A 217 -30.86 21.21 27.53
N THR A 218 -30.14 22.27 27.14
CA THR A 218 -30.05 22.77 25.77
C THR A 218 -28.57 22.81 25.33
N GLY A 219 -28.34 22.97 24.03
CA GLY A 219 -26.99 23.08 23.46
C GLY A 219 -26.29 21.74 23.20
N LEU A 220 -27.02 20.63 23.13
CA LEU A 220 -26.46 19.37 22.66
C LEU A 220 -26.12 19.45 21.15
N SER A 221 -25.18 18.62 20.71
CA SER A 221 -24.72 18.51 19.32
C SER A 221 -24.93 17.11 18.72
N PHE A 222 -25.74 16.29 19.40
CA PHE A 222 -26.08 14.92 19.03
C PHE A 222 -27.38 14.49 19.71
N LEU A 223 -28.06 13.50 19.12
CA LEU A 223 -29.26 12.91 19.68
C LEU A 223 -28.86 11.82 20.68
N PRO A 224 -29.10 11.98 22.00
CA PRO A 224 -28.71 10.96 22.97
C PRO A 224 -29.55 9.68 22.82
N SER A 225 -28.89 8.52 22.86
CA SER A 225 -29.56 7.23 23.06
C SER A 225 -29.72 6.87 24.54
N THR A 226 -28.85 7.40 25.41
CA THR A 226 -28.90 7.21 26.85
C THR A 226 -28.66 8.53 27.56
N ILE A 227 -29.49 8.85 28.55
CA ILE A 227 -29.27 9.99 29.44
C ILE A 227 -29.38 9.48 30.87
N VAL A 228 -28.46 9.90 31.74
CA VAL A 228 -28.49 9.68 33.18
C VAL A 228 -28.48 11.04 33.87
N ILE A 229 -29.45 11.27 34.74
CA ILE A 229 -29.55 12.47 35.57
C ILE A 229 -29.48 12.01 37.02
N ILE A 230 -28.66 12.69 37.81
CA ILE A 230 -28.50 12.46 39.23
C ILE A 230 -28.73 13.78 39.92
N ALA A 231 -29.75 13.86 40.78
CA ALA A 231 -30.06 15.05 41.54
C ALA A 231 -29.99 14.78 43.03
N ASP A 232 -29.38 15.72 43.76
CA ASP A 232 -29.45 15.77 45.20
C ASP A 232 -30.81 16.37 45.59
N SER A 233 -31.58 15.66 46.42
CA SER A 233 -32.87 16.12 46.94
C SER A 233 -32.83 16.49 48.42
N GLY A 234 -31.64 16.62 49.01
CA GLY A 234 -31.46 16.91 50.43
C GLY A 234 -31.18 15.66 51.27
N SER A 235 -31.37 15.78 52.59
CA SER A 235 -30.61 15.07 53.65
C SER A 235 -30.61 13.53 53.70
N SER A 236 -31.19 12.82 52.72
CA SER A 236 -31.11 11.35 52.62
C SER A 236 -31.58 10.77 51.27
N GLU A 237 -31.75 11.60 50.22
CA GLU A 237 -32.42 11.18 48.99
C GLU A 237 -31.61 11.57 47.75
N GLU A 238 -31.24 10.57 46.95
CA GLU A 238 -30.68 10.75 45.61
C GLU A 238 -31.71 10.30 44.57
N ASN A 239 -32.01 11.21 43.64
CA ASN A 239 -32.93 10.92 42.54
C ASN A 239 -32.13 10.62 41.27
N VAL A 240 -32.33 9.42 40.73
CA VAL A 240 -31.68 8.99 39.49
C VAL A 240 -32.74 8.84 38.40
N THR A 241 -32.58 9.57 37.32
CA THR A 241 -33.40 9.41 36.12
C THR A 241 -32.57 8.84 35.00
N VAL A 242 -33.07 7.77 34.37
CA VAL A 242 -32.42 7.14 33.22
C VAL A 242 -33.37 7.13 32.04
N PHE A 243 -32.97 7.78 30.95
CA PHE A 243 -33.64 7.65 29.66
C PHE A 243 -32.90 6.64 28.78
N ARG A 244 -33.66 5.79 28.07
CA ARG A 244 -33.14 4.89 27.03
C ARG A 244 -33.99 4.98 25.77
N ALA A 245 -33.35 5.29 24.64
CA ALA A 245 -34.03 5.46 23.36
C ALA A 245 -34.67 4.16 22.83
N SER A 246 -34.08 2.99 23.12
CA SER A 246 -34.58 1.69 22.64
C SER A 246 -35.96 1.30 23.19
N GLY A 247 -36.47 2.00 24.21
CA GLY A 247 -37.87 1.91 24.66
C GLY A 247 -38.64 3.23 24.61
N ALA A 248 -37.97 4.34 24.24
CA ALA A 248 -38.46 5.71 24.42
C ALA A 248 -39.04 5.97 25.83
N THR A 249 -38.53 5.27 26.84
CA THR A 249 -38.97 5.36 28.22
C THR A 249 -37.97 6.11 29.09
N VAL A 250 -38.48 6.74 30.14
CA VAL A 250 -37.71 7.39 31.20
C VAL A 250 -38.00 6.62 32.48
N SER A 251 -37.01 5.92 33.00
CA SER A 251 -37.07 5.26 34.28
C SER A 251 -36.58 6.22 35.36
N ASN A 252 -37.48 6.74 36.17
CA ASN A 252 -37.16 7.49 37.38
C ASN A 252 -37.02 6.49 38.54
N SER A 253 -35.90 6.52 39.26
CA SER A 253 -35.71 5.75 40.49
C SER A 253 -35.19 6.66 41.60
N ALA A 254 -35.94 6.75 42.69
CA ALA A 254 -35.46 7.32 43.94
C ALA A 254 -34.95 6.19 44.84
N PHE A 255 -33.73 6.36 45.34
CA PHE A 255 -33.16 5.50 46.36
C PHE A 255 -33.25 6.22 47.71
N PHE A 256 -33.88 5.58 48.68
CA PHE A 256 -34.06 6.13 50.02
C PHE A 256 -33.11 5.45 50.99
N ALA A 257 -32.43 6.23 51.84
CA ALA A 257 -31.74 5.70 53.02
C ALA A 257 -32.18 6.52 54.25
N ARG A 258 -33.23 6.07 54.94
CA ARG A 258 -33.77 6.80 56.10
C ARG A 258 -33.36 6.11 57.40
N TYR A 259 -32.91 6.89 58.37
CA TYR A 259 -32.67 6.40 59.73
C TYR A 259 -33.94 6.61 60.57
N SER A 260 -34.48 5.54 61.14
CA SER A 260 -35.59 5.59 62.10
C SER A 260 -35.12 5.13 63.48
N ALA A 261 -35.95 5.34 64.51
CA ALA A 261 -35.73 4.75 65.84
C ALA A 261 -35.62 3.22 65.85
N SER A 262 -35.95 2.56 64.71
CA SER A 262 -35.90 1.11 64.50
C SER A 262 -34.77 0.63 63.58
N GLY A 263 -33.89 1.53 63.09
CA GLY A 263 -32.71 1.19 62.28
C GLY A 263 -32.65 1.90 60.91
N LEU A 264 -31.73 1.46 60.05
CA LEU A 264 -31.60 1.93 58.67
C LEU A 264 -32.64 1.25 57.78
N TYR A 265 -33.52 2.02 57.14
CA TYR A 265 -34.48 1.52 56.17
C TYR A 265 -34.14 2.04 54.76
N THR A 266 -34.10 1.11 53.79
CA THR A 266 -33.94 1.43 52.37
C THR A 266 -35.24 1.16 51.63
N ASP A 267 -35.83 2.20 51.05
CA ASP A 267 -36.96 2.10 50.12
C ASP A 267 -36.44 2.32 48.69
N LYS A 268 -37.15 1.80 47.70
CA LYS A 268 -36.91 2.06 46.28
C LYS A 268 -38.24 2.34 45.62
N LYS A 269 -38.40 3.56 45.11
CA LYS A 269 -39.56 3.90 44.28
C LYS A 269 -39.10 4.09 42.85
N THR A 270 -39.76 3.38 41.94
CA THR A 270 -39.49 3.47 40.51
C THR A 270 -40.77 3.82 39.78
N ALA A 271 -40.69 4.79 38.90
CA ALA A 271 -41.79 5.17 38.02
C ALA A 271 -41.25 5.37 36.61
N ILE A 272 -42.00 4.87 35.63
CA ILE A 272 -41.56 4.84 34.23
C ILE A 272 -42.51 5.72 33.42
N ALA A 273 -41.96 6.76 32.80
CA ALA A 273 -42.68 7.71 31.96
C ALA A 273 -42.29 7.59 30.50
N LYS A 274 -43.10 8.19 29.62
CA LYS A 274 -42.74 8.35 28.20
C LYS A 274 -41.70 9.46 28.07
N GLY A 275 -40.56 9.17 27.44
CA GLY A 275 -39.45 10.11 27.26
C GLY A 275 -39.47 10.94 25.99
N LYS A 276 -40.45 10.69 25.12
CA LYS A 276 -40.63 11.40 23.85
C LYS A 276 -42.10 11.77 23.63
N THR A 277 -42.79 12.13 24.71
CA THR A 277 -44.19 12.58 24.68
C THR A 277 -44.27 13.87 25.46
N ALA A 278 -44.78 14.92 24.83
CA ALA A 278 -44.88 16.23 25.45
C ALA A 278 -45.49 16.13 26.85
N PRO A 279 -44.90 16.80 27.86
CA PRO A 279 -43.83 17.79 27.73
C PRO A 279 -42.41 17.20 27.62
N ALA A 280 -42.21 15.91 27.87
CA ALA A 280 -40.89 15.28 27.77
C ALA A 280 -40.40 15.19 26.31
N TYR A 281 -39.13 15.54 26.10
CA TYR A 281 -38.49 15.42 24.80
C TYR A 281 -36.99 15.07 24.93
N VAL A 282 -36.47 14.43 23.89
CA VAL A 282 -35.03 14.20 23.69
C VAL A 282 -34.75 14.44 22.21
N THR A 283 -33.98 15.48 21.90
CA THR A 283 -33.62 15.90 20.54
C THR A 283 -32.10 16.01 20.41
N SER A 284 -31.62 16.34 19.21
CA SER A 284 -30.19 16.61 18.99
C SER A 284 -29.69 17.92 19.62
N SER A 285 -30.60 18.82 20.00
CA SER A 285 -30.28 20.13 20.60
C SER A 285 -30.46 20.17 22.11
N GLY A 286 -31.08 19.15 22.72
CA GLY A 286 -31.37 19.16 24.15
C GLY A 286 -32.34 18.06 24.59
N PHE A 287 -32.73 18.12 25.86
CA PHE A 287 -33.78 17.26 26.42
C PHE A 287 -34.52 17.97 27.55
N LEU A 288 -35.79 17.58 27.73
CA LEU A 288 -36.57 17.86 28.92
C LEU A 288 -37.10 16.54 29.46
N LEU A 289 -36.68 16.19 30.67
CA LEU A 289 -37.05 14.93 31.30
C LEU A 289 -37.62 15.16 32.70
N PRO A 290 -38.65 14.38 33.11
CA PRO A 290 -39.14 14.43 34.48
C PRO A 290 -38.04 13.98 35.43
N LEU A 291 -38.02 14.59 36.61
CA LEU A 291 -37.18 14.19 37.72
C LEU A 291 -38.07 14.03 38.95
N MET A 292 -38.56 12.81 39.14
CA MET A 292 -39.53 12.52 40.20
C MET A 292 -38.91 12.67 41.57
N TRP A 293 -39.70 13.18 42.52
CA TRP A 293 -39.32 13.34 43.93
C TRP A 293 -38.12 14.24 44.20
N ALA A 294 -37.67 15.01 43.21
CA ALA A 294 -36.71 16.08 43.44
C ALA A 294 -37.34 17.28 44.13
N LEU A 295 -36.48 18.13 44.71
CA LEU A 295 -36.90 19.41 45.27
C LEU A 295 -36.68 20.51 44.21
N SER A 296 -37.64 21.45 44.14
CA SER A 296 -37.50 22.67 43.36
C SER A 296 -36.17 23.36 43.71
N GLY A 297 -35.40 23.73 42.69
CA GLY A 297 -34.16 24.48 42.91
C GLY A 297 -32.97 23.65 43.38
N SER A 298 -33.10 22.32 43.51
CA SER A 298 -31.96 21.48 43.85
C SER A 298 -31.00 21.33 42.67
N THR A 299 -29.74 20.97 42.94
CA THR A 299 -28.73 20.79 41.90
C THR A 299 -28.77 19.38 41.33
N PHE A 300 -28.54 19.25 40.03
CA PHE A 300 -28.37 17.96 39.36
C PHE A 300 -27.10 17.93 38.53
N SER A 301 -26.61 16.72 38.28
CA SER A 301 -25.61 16.38 37.26
C SER A 301 -26.26 15.51 36.20
N TRP A 302 -25.83 15.65 34.95
CA TRP A 302 -26.36 14.86 33.85
C TRP A 302 -25.25 14.37 32.92
N TYR A 303 -25.51 13.23 32.28
CA TYR A 303 -24.64 12.55 31.35
C TYR A 303 -25.46 12.06 30.16
N ALA A 304 -25.05 12.37 28.93
CA ALA A 304 -25.71 11.99 27.70
C ALA A 304 -24.72 11.27 26.76
N VAL A 305 -25.18 10.18 26.15
CA VAL A 305 -24.39 9.34 25.24
C VAL A 305 -25.18 9.08 23.96
N GLU A 306 -24.50 9.13 22.81
CA GLU A 306 -25.02 8.76 21.49
C GLU A 306 -25.21 7.24 21.32
#